data_AF-A0A948T9Y0-F1
#
_entry.id   AF-A0A948T9Y0-F1
#
_cell.length_a   1.000
_cell.length_b   1.000
_cell.length_c   1.000
_cell.angle_alpha   90.00
_cell.angle_beta   90.00
_cell.angle_gamma   90.00
#
_symmetry.space_group_name_H-M   'P 1'
#
loop_
_entity.id
_entity.type
_entity.pdbx_description
1 polymer ?
#
loop_
_entity_poly.entity_id
_entity_poly.type
_entity_poly.pdbx_seq_one_letter_code
_entity_poly.pdbx_strand_id
1 'polypeptide(L)'
;MGRTIKLLLLYFAYQLAFFGVLVGVYMLKNGVMEMPDVSGSEYMSVIMWAQFLSTLSIGLHVILGKYVSVDVFKLKIPNKWSILIASAVFIVVMGLWTNYFSELAGLPDNMKDVFEQMMNNPLGIISIVVMAPLVEELLFRGAIQGHLMRKWKMPYLGIVVSSLIFGVVHGNPAQIPFAFVVGMSLGWMYYLTGSLIPGILMHFINNGSSVLLYALSGDPDATMISSLGENGALALAVSGIVLTVVCIFIIRKKIVKEPVQWNEENNLQA
;
A
#
# COMPACT_ATOMS: atom_id res chain seq x y z
N MET A 1 -5.96 19.80 7.71
CA MET A 1 -7.04 18.95 7.20
C MET A 1 -7.52 19.31 5.80
N GLY A 2 -7.83 20.58 5.46
CA GLY A 2 -8.35 20.93 4.11
C GLY A 2 -7.56 20.37 2.92
N ARG A 3 -6.22 20.40 2.95
CA ARG A 3 -5.36 19.78 1.92
C ARG A 3 -5.50 18.25 1.86
N THR A 4 -5.53 17.57 3.00
CA THR A 4 -5.73 16.12 3.09
C THR A 4 -7.08 15.73 2.50
N ILE A 5 -8.16 16.44 2.89
CA ILE A 5 -9.51 16.20 2.37
C ILE A 5 -9.55 16.40 0.85
N LYS A 6 -8.95 17.49 0.35
CA LYS A 6 -8.86 17.75 -1.10
C LYS A 6 -8.19 16.60 -1.85
N LEU A 7 -7.06 16.08 -1.35
CA LEU A 7 -6.35 14.98 -1.99
C LEU A 7 -7.15 13.67 -1.98
N LEU A 8 -7.90 13.39 -0.91
CA LEU A 8 -8.77 12.23 -0.85
C LEU A 8 -9.97 12.35 -1.81
N LEU A 9 -10.59 13.52 -1.88
CA LEU A 9 -11.64 13.78 -2.85
C LEU A 9 -11.13 13.63 -4.28
N LEU A 10 -9.91 14.09 -4.56
CA LEU A 10 -9.28 13.90 -5.87
C LEU A 10 -9.00 12.42 -6.15
N TYR A 11 -8.48 11.67 -5.18
CA TYR A 11 -8.24 10.23 -5.32
C TYR A 11 -9.52 9.49 -5.77
N PHE A 12 -10.64 9.70 -5.08
CA PHE A 12 -11.92 9.11 -5.47
C PHE A 12 -12.48 9.70 -6.77
N ALA A 13 -12.30 10.99 -7.04
CA ALA A 13 -12.75 11.62 -8.28
C ALA A 13 -12.02 11.05 -9.51
N TYR A 14 -10.72 10.79 -9.41
CA TYR A 14 -9.96 10.14 -10.49
C TYR A 14 -10.45 8.71 -10.73
N GLN A 15 -10.69 7.93 -9.67
CA GLN A 15 -11.28 6.59 -9.81
C GLN A 15 -12.64 6.66 -10.51
N LEU A 16 -13.57 7.46 -9.97
CA LEU A 16 -14.92 7.61 -10.54
C LEU A 16 -14.90 8.09 -11.99
N ALA A 17 -14.01 9.04 -12.33
CA ALA A 17 -13.92 9.57 -13.69
C ALA A 17 -13.46 8.50 -14.69
N PHE A 18 -12.37 7.78 -14.41
CA PHE A 18 -11.85 6.76 -15.32
C PHE A 18 -12.77 5.55 -15.41
N PHE A 19 -13.29 5.07 -14.28
CA PHE A 19 -14.27 3.98 -14.28
C PHE A 19 -15.54 4.40 -15.04
N GLY A 20 -16.12 5.55 -14.73
CA GLY A 20 -17.35 6.02 -15.38
C GLY A 20 -17.19 6.20 -16.89
N VAL A 21 -16.08 6.77 -17.36
CA VAL A 21 -15.83 6.95 -18.79
C VAL A 21 -15.60 5.61 -19.49
N LEU A 22 -14.69 4.78 -18.98
CA LEU A 22 -14.29 3.56 -19.67
C LEU A 22 -15.40 2.49 -19.64
N VAL A 23 -16.05 2.32 -18.50
CA VAL A 23 -17.22 1.43 -18.38
C VAL A 23 -18.38 1.97 -19.21
N GLY A 24 -18.65 3.29 -19.17
CA GLY A 24 -19.71 3.90 -19.99
C GLY A 24 -19.50 3.69 -21.49
N VAL A 25 -18.27 3.87 -21.98
CA VAL A 25 -17.92 3.59 -23.39
C VAL A 25 -18.12 2.11 -23.73
N TYR A 26 -17.68 1.20 -22.84
CA TYR A 26 -17.90 -0.23 -23.02
C TYR A 26 -19.39 -0.58 -23.11
N MET A 27 -20.22 -0.03 -22.21
CA MET A 27 -21.66 -0.28 -22.18
C MET A 27 -22.35 0.23 -23.45
N LEU A 28 -22.03 1.45 -23.88
CA LEU A 28 -22.57 2.04 -25.12
C LEU A 28 -22.16 1.24 -26.36
N LYS A 29 -20.89 0.81 -26.45
CA LYS A 29 -20.38 0.00 -27.57
C LYS A 29 -21.09 -1.35 -27.68
N ASN A 30 -21.40 -1.98 -26.55
CA ASN A 30 -22.00 -3.32 -26.50
C ASN A 30 -23.53 -3.30 -26.38
N GLY A 31 -24.16 -2.12 -26.28
CA GLY A 31 -25.61 -1.99 -26.15
C GLY A 31 -26.18 -2.58 -24.85
N VAL A 32 -25.37 -2.65 -23.79
CA VAL A 32 -25.77 -3.18 -22.48
C VAL A 32 -26.11 -2.05 -21.52
N MET A 33 -27.19 -2.23 -20.76
CA MET A 33 -27.67 -1.24 -19.77
C MET A 33 -27.41 -1.68 -18.32
N GLU A 34 -27.12 -2.95 -18.12
CA GLU A 34 -26.75 -3.53 -16.82
C GLU A 34 -25.23 -3.73 -16.76
N MET A 35 -24.68 -3.64 -15.55
CA MET A 35 -23.26 -3.88 -15.34
C MET A 35 -22.95 -5.34 -15.70
N PRO A 36 -22.02 -5.58 -16.65
CA PRO A 36 -21.64 -6.94 -17.02
C PRO A 36 -21.02 -7.67 -15.83
N ASP A 37 -21.12 -8.99 -15.86
CA ASP A 37 -20.33 -9.82 -14.96
C ASP A 37 -18.84 -9.60 -15.23
N VAL A 38 -18.06 -9.50 -14.15
CA VAL A 38 -16.61 -9.33 -14.18
C VAL A 38 -15.89 -10.53 -14.80
N SER A 39 -16.56 -11.68 -14.97
CA SER A 39 -16.03 -12.86 -15.65
C SER A 39 -15.70 -12.66 -17.14
N GLY A 40 -16.25 -11.63 -17.78
CA GLY A 40 -15.98 -11.32 -19.20
C GLY A 40 -14.59 -10.72 -19.43
N SER A 41 -13.78 -11.33 -20.30
CA SER A 41 -12.39 -10.90 -20.56
C SER A 41 -12.25 -9.46 -21.09
N GLU A 42 -13.17 -8.99 -21.93
CA GLU A 42 -13.16 -7.60 -22.42
C GLU A 42 -13.54 -6.61 -21.32
N TYR A 43 -14.61 -6.89 -20.56
CA TYR A 43 -15.05 -6.01 -19.47
C TYR A 43 -14.01 -5.92 -18.35
N MET A 44 -13.42 -7.06 -17.96
CA MET A 44 -12.33 -7.09 -16.99
C MET A 44 -11.12 -6.28 -17.46
N SER A 45 -10.76 -6.36 -18.75
CA SER A 45 -9.70 -5.52 -19.31
C SER A 45 -10.01 -4.03 -19.17
N VAL A 46 -11.26 -3.61 -19.40
CA VAL A 46 -11.72 -2.23 -19.22
C VAL A 46 -11.57 -1.77 -17.77
N ILE A 47 -12.00 -2.59 -16.81
CA ILE A 47 -11.83 -2.32 -15.37
C ILE A 47 -10.35 -2.16 -15.02
N MET A 48 -9.48 -3.05 -15.49
CA MET A 48 -8.05 -3.00 -15.22
C MET A 48 -7.40 -1.73 -15.76
N TRP A 49 -7.75 -1.32 -16.99
CA TRP A 49 -7.28 -0.06 -17.55
C TRP A 49 -7.81 1.15 -16.79
N ALA A 50 -9.07 1.13 -16.35
CA ALA A 50 -9.64 2.19 -15.53
C ALA A 50 -8.90 2.34 -14.19
N GLN A 51 -8.59 1.23 -13.53
CA GLN A 51 -7.82 1.23 -12.29
C GLN A 51 -6.39 1.72 -12.50
N PHE A 52 -5.71 1.23 -13.55
CA PHE A 52 -4.34 1.63 -13.86
C PHE A 52 -4.24 3.12 -14.16
N LEU A 53 -5.10 3.63 -15.05
CA LEU A 53 -5.07 5.01 -15.50
C LEU A 53 -5.52 5.99 -14.40
N SER A 54 -6.52 5.64 -13.59
CA SER A 54 -6.90 6.46 -12.43
C SER A 54 -5.77 6.58 -11.42
N THR A 55 -5.11 5.47 -11.09
CA THR A 55 -3.97 5.43 -10.16
C THR A 55 -2.79 6.24 -10.71
N LEU A 56 -2.41 6.03 -11.98
CA LEU A 56 -1.36 6.82 -12.62
C LEU A 56 -1.70 8.33 -12.60
N SER A 57 -2.96 8.69 -12.88
CA SER A 57 -3.39 10.08 -12.97
C SER A 57 -3.34 10.81 -11.63
N ILE A 58 -3.76 10.19 -10.52
CA ILE A 58 -3.61 10.81 -9.20
C ILE A 58 -2.13 10.92 -8.80
N GLY A 59 -1.29 9.95 -9.16
CA GLY A 59 0.17 10.03 -8.98
C GLY A 59 0.77 11.23 -9.71
N LEU A 60 0.45 11.40 -11.00
CA LEU A 60 0.86 12.54 -11.80
C LEU A 60 0.33 13.86 -11.22
N HIS A 61 -0.93 13.91 -10.77
CA HIS A 61 -1.50 15.09 -10.13
C HIS A 61 -0.71 15.50 -8.88
N VAL A 62 -0.32 14.53 -8.05
CA VAL A 62 0.44 14.80 -6.81
C VAL A 62 1.83 15.37 -7.13
N ILE A 63 2.51 14.86 -8.16
CA ILE A 63 3.82 15.36 -8.61
C ILE A 63 3.69 16.73 -9.27
N LEU A 64 2.84 16.87 -10.29
CA LEU A 64 2.68 18.09 -11.08
C LEU A 64 2.12 19.24 -10.25
N GLY A 65 1.21 18.93 -9.32
CA GLY A 65 0.67 19.87 -8.35
C GLY A 65 1.64 20.23 -7.21
N LYS A 66 2.89 19.74 -7.25
CA LYS A 66 3.94 19.96 -6.25
C LYS A 66 3.49 19.69 -4.81
N TYR A 67 2.61 18.70 -4.64
CA TYR A 67 2.19 18.29 -3.30
C TYR A 67 3.36 17.59 -2.57
N VAL A 68 4.31 17.01 -3.30
CA VAL A 68 5.48 16.34 -2.71
C VAL A 68 6.74 16.83 -3.41
N SER A 69 7.78 17.16 -2.63
CA SER A 69 9.09 17.46 -3.19
C SER A 69 9.75 16.18 -3.72
N VAL A 70 10.40 16.25 -4.88
CA VAL A 70 11.14 15.12 -5.48
C VAL A 70 12.28 14.62 -4.59
N ASP A 71 12.72 15.42 -3.61
CA ASP A 71 13.73 15.04 -2.64
C ASP A 71 13.34 13.85 -1.77
N VAL A 72 12.04 13.52 -1.64
CA VAL A 72 11.61 12.34 -0.90
C VAL A 72 12.06 11.02 -1.55
N PHE A 73 12.44 11.04 -2.84
CA PHE A 73 13.02 9.87 -3.51
C PHE A 73 14.53 9.71 -3.22
N LYS A 74 15.14 10.66 -2.51
CA LYS A 74 16.54 10.56 -2.10
C LYS A 74 16.65 9.96 -0.72
N LEU A 75 17.29 8.79 -0.62
CA LEU A 75 17.66 8.20 0.66
C LEU A 75 18.92 8.89 1.20
N LYS A 76 18.74 9.80 2.17
CA LYS A 76 19.80 10.65 2.75
C LYS A 76 20.50 10.04 3.98
N ILE A 77 20.14 8.83 4.39
CA ILE A 77 20.78 8.12 5.51
C ILE A 77 22.16 7.57 5.08
N PRO A 78 23.20 7.62 5.93
CA PRO A 78 24.52 7.06 5.62
C PRO A 78 24.50 5.56 5.26
N ASN A 79 23.77 4.74 6.03
CA ASN A 79 23.71 3.29 5.88
C ASN A 79 22.58 2.80 4.96
N LYS A 80 22.58 3.26 3.70
CA LYS A 80 21.48 3.04 2.73
C LYS A 80 21.14 1.56 2.53
N TRP A 81 22.14 0.71 2.30
CA TRP A 81 21.89 -0.71 2.06
C TRP A 81 21.35 -1.43 3.30
N SER A 82 21.88 -1.10 4.48
CA SER A 82 21.40 -1.68 5.73
C SER A 82 19.94 -1.34 5.98
N ILE A 83 19.50 -0.11 5.71
CA ILE A 83 18.09 0.26 5.89
C ILE A 83 17.19 -0.42 4.85
N LEU A 84 17.63 -0.57 3.59
CA LEU A 84 16.85 -1.27 2.56
C LEU A 84 16.69 -2.76 2.88
N ILE A 85 17.78 -3.43 3.26
CA ILE A 85 17.76 -4.84 3.66
C ILE A 85 16.89 -5.01 4.91
N ALA A 86 17.08 -4.15 5.92
CA ALA A 86 16.26 -4.22 7.14
C ALA A 86 14.78 -3.96 6.86
N SER A 87 14.45 -3.08 5.91
CA SER A 87 13.07 -2.81 5.50
C SER A 87 12.44 -4.01 4.79
N ALA A 88 13.19 -4.66 3.89
CA ALA A 88 12.76 -5.89 3.22
C ALA A 88 12.52 -7.03 4.22
N VAL A 89 13.46 -7.26 5.14
CA VAL A 89 13.28 -8.28 6.19
C VAL A 89 12.09 -7.92 7.08
N PHE A 90 11.97 -6.65 7.48
CA PHE A 90 10.92 -6.18 8.38
C PHE A 90 9.51 -6.42 7.83
N ILE A 91 9.27 -6.14 6.54
CA ILE A 91 7.94 -6.36 5.96
C ILE A 91 7.63 -7.85 5.79
N VAL A 92 8.63 -8.69 5.45
CA VAL A 92 8.45 -10.14 5.31
C VAL A 92 8.09 -10.77 6.65
N VAL A 93 8.84 -10.45 7.71
CA VAL A 93 8.56 -11.01 9.05
C VAL A 93 7.25 -10.48 9.63
N MET A 94 6.84 -9.27 9.24
CA MET A 94 5.51 -8.76 9.55
C MET A 94 4.41 -9.58 8.88
N GLY A 95 4.58 -9.88 7.58
CA GLY A 95 3.66 -10.70 6.80
C GLY A 95 3.29 -12.02 7.48
N LEU A 96 4.26 -12.67 8.15
CA LEU A 96 4.06 -13.97 8.82
C LEU A 96 2.97 -13.92 9.89
N TRP A 97 2.95 -12.89 10.73
CA TRP A 97 1.95 -12.81 11.79
C TRP A 97 0.68 -12.11 11.32
N THR A 98 0.80 -11.10 10.46
CA THR A 98 -0.38 -10.40 9.95
C THR A 98 -1.27 -11.30 9.10
N ASN A 99 -0.69 -12.20 8.28
CA ASN A 99 -1.48 -13.16 7.51
C ASN A 99 -2.22 -14.14 8.43
N TYR A 100 -1.52 -14.67 9.45
CA TYR A 100 -2.14 -15.54 10.45
C TYR A 100 -3.32 -14.87 11.17
N PHE A 101 -3.16 -13.62 11.64
CA PHE A 101 -4.28 -12.91 12.27
C PHE A 101 -5.39 -12.53 11.30
N SER A 102 -5.06 -12.27 10.03
CA SER A 102 -6.08 -12.03 8.99
C SER A 102 -6.96 -13.27 8.80
N GLU A 103 -6.35 -14.45 8.72
CA GLU A 103 -7.07 -15.73 8.64
C GLU A 103 -7.95 -15.97 9.87
N LEU A 104 -7.40 -15.76 11.08
CA LEU A 104 -8.16 -15.89 12.33
C LEU A 104 -9.33 -14.89 12.44
N ALA A 105 -9.17 -13.69 11.89
CA ALA A 105 -10.22 -12.68 11.92
C ALA A 105 -11.42 -13.09 11.06
N GLY A 106 -11.19 -13.90 10.01
CA GLY A 106 -12.25 -14.46 9.16
C GLY A 106 -13.16 -13.38 8.56
N LEU A 107 -12.62 -12.20 8.29
CA LEU A 107 -13.39 -11.07 7.79
C LEU A 107 -13.80 -11.30 6.32
N PRO A 108 -14.97 -10.79 5.88
CA PRO A 108 -15.39 -10.92 4.50
C PRO A 108 -14.40 -10.30 3.52
N ASP A 109 -14.02 -11.06 2.49
CA ASP A 109 -13.24 -10.57 1.37
C ASP A 109 -14.16 -10.34 0.16
N ASN A 110 -14.63 -9.11 0.02
CA ASN A 110 -15.58 -8.73 -1.02
C ASN A 110 -14.90 -8.50 -2.38
N MET A 111 -13.57 -8.53 -2.43
CA MET A 111 -12.79 -8.21 -3.63
C MET A 111 -11.96 -9.40 -4.13
N LYS A 112 -12.16 -10.59 -3.53
CA LYS A 112 -11.40 -11.81 -3.84
C LYS A 112 -11.37 -12.11 -5.35
N ASP A 113 -12.53 -12.23 -5.98
CA ASP A 113 -12.64 -12.56 -7.41
C ASP A 113 -11.96 -11.53 -8.31
N VAL A 114 -12.02 -10.24 -7.94
CA VAL A 114 -11.36 -9.16 -8.66
C VAL A 114 -9.84 -9.28 -8.51
N PHE A 115 -9.35 -9.52 -7.29
CA PHE A 115 -7.92 -9.71 -7.03
C PHE A 115 -7.39 -10.94 -7.77
N GLU A 116 -8.08 -12.08 -7.75
CA GLU A 116 -7.67 -13.27 -8.51
C GLU A 116 -7.53 -12.97 -10.01
N GLN A 117 -8.52 -12.29 -10.59
CA GLN A 117 -8.46 -11.91 -12.00
C GLN A 117 -7.30 -10.95 -12.29
N MET A 118 -7.01 -9.99 -11.40
CA MET A 118 -5.84 -9.12 -11.50
C MET A 118 -4.53 -9.89 -11.38
N MET A 119 -4.43 -10.87 -10.49
CA MET A 119 -3.22 -11.68 -10.30
C MET A 119 -2.96 -12.63 -11.47
N ASN A 120 -4.00 -13.01 -12.23
CA ASN A 120 -3.87 -13.80 -13.45
C ASN A 120 -3.61 -12.94 -14.72
N ASN A 121 -3.52 -11.62 -14.61
CA ASN A 121 -3.32 -10.71 -15.73
C ASN A 121 -2.02 -9.89 -15.57
N PRO A 122 -1.15 -9.80 -16.60
CA PRO A 122 0.08 -9.01 -16.51
C PRO A 122 -0.13 -7.54 -16.12
N LEU A 123 -1.17 -6.87 -16.62
CA LEU A 123 -1.48 -5.49 -16.26
C LEU A 123 -1.95 -5.39 -14.80
N GLY A 124 -2.72 -6.38 -14.33
CA GLY A 124 -3.17 -6.46 -12.94
C GLY A 124 -1.99 -6.65 -11.98
N ILE A 125 -1.06 -7.55 -12.31
CA ILE A 125 0.19 -7.75 -11.55
C ILE A 125 1.01 -6.46 -11.50
N ILE A 126 1.23 -5.79 -12.64
CA ILE A 126 1.96 -4.51 -12.68
C ILE A 126 1.24 -3.45 -11.82
N SER A 127 -0.10 -3.43 -11.85
CA SER A 127 -0.90 -2.50 -11.06
C SER A 127 -0.72 -2.74 -9.56
N ILE A 128 -0.82 -3.99 -9.12
CA ILE A 128 -0.72 -4.40 -7.71
C ILE A 128 0.70 -4.23 -7.16
N VAL A 129 1.70 -4.68 -7.91
CA VAL A 129 3.08 -4.83 -7.40
C VAL A 129 3.92 -3.57 -7.63
N VAL A 130 3.63 -2.78 -8.65
CA VAL A 130 4.45 -1.61 -9.02
C VAL A 130 3.67 -0.31 -8.92
N MET A 131 2.55 -0.18 -9.64
CA MET A 131 1.83 1.10 -9.74
C MET A 131 1.27 1.54 -8.39
N ALA A 132 0.55 0.65 -7.69
CA ALA A 132 -0.02 0.95 -6.38
C ALA A 132 1.08 1.32 -5.36
N PRO A 133 2.14 0.52 -5.14
CA PRO A 133 3.22 0.90 -4.24
C PRO A 133 3.86 2.26 -4.54
N LEU A 134 4.07 2.61 -5.80
CA LEU A 134 4.66 3.91 -6.16
C LEU A 134 3.71 5.08 -5.87
N VAL A 135 2.47 4.99 -6.34
CA VAL A 135 1.51 6.09 -6.26
C VAL A 135 0.96 6.25 -4.85
N GLU A 136 0.66 5.15 -4.17
CA GLU A 136 0.09 5.17 -2.82
C GLU A 136 1.11 5.66 -1.79
N GLU A 137 2.39 5.28 -1.90
CA GLU A 137 3.42 5.85 -1.03
C GLU A 137 3.59 7.36 -1.28
N LEU A 138 3.54 7.78 -2.54
CA LEU A 138 3.59 9.20 -2.88
C LEU A 138 2.40 9.98 -2.29
N LEU A 139 1.18 9.46 -2.45
CA LEU A 139 -0.05 10.11 -1.99
C LEU A 139 -0.18 10.08 -0.47
N PHE A 140 -0.15 8.90 0.14
CA PHE A 140 -0.41 8.74 1.55
C PHE A 140 0.77 9.16 2.41
N ARG A 141 2.01 8.82 2.05
CA ARG A 141 3.18 9.10 2.92
C ARG A 141 3.76 10.47 2.58
N GLY A 142 4.06 10.69 1.30
CA GLY A 142 4.61 11.96 0.83
C GLY A 142 3.64 13.14 1.05
N ALA A 143 2.44 13.04 0.49
CA ALA A 143 1.52 14.19 0.42
C ALA A 143 0.65 14.36 1.66
N ILE A 144 0.03 13.27 2.16
CA ILE A 144 -0.91 13.32 3.30
C ILE A 144 -0.16 13.27 4.64
N GLN A 145 0.54 12.17 4.95
CA GLN A 145 1.24 11.98 6.21
C GLN A 145 2.26 13.11 6.43
N GLY A 146 3.13 13.38 5.44
CA GLY A 146 4.09 14.47 5.53
C GLY A 146 3.45 15.83 5.83
N HIS A 147 2.31 16.14 5.21
CA HIS A 147 1.56 17.36 5.52
C HIS A 147 1.01 17.36 6.95
N LEU A 148 0.41 16.26 7.40
CA LEU A 148 -0.15 16.14 8.75
C LEU A 148 0.91 16.26 9.84
N MET A 149 2.05 15.58 9.68
CA MET A 149 3.16 15.63 10.63
C MET A 149 3.70 17.05 10.81
N ARG A 150 3.90 17.79 9.70
CA ARG A 150 4.36 19.18 9.74
C ARG A 150 3.30 20.12 10.31
N LYS A 151 2.03 19.96 9.90
CA LYS A 151 0.94 20.86 10.30
C LYS A 151 0.55 20.70 11.77
N TRP A 152 0.50 19.47 12.28
CA TRP A 152 0.07 19.19 13.64
C TRP A 152 1.22 19.20 14.65
N LYS A 153 2.48 19.20 14.20
CA LYS A 153 3.67 19.06 15.06
C LYS A 153 3.62 17.79 15.93
N MET A 154 2.85 16.79 15.49
CA MET A 154 2.65 15.50 16.15
C MET A 154 2.90 14.37 15.13
N PRO A 155 4.16 13.98 14.90
CA PRO A 155 4.53 12.99 13.90
C PRO A 155 3.74 11.68 14.01
N TYR A 156 3.59 11.16 15.24
CA TYR A 156 2.87 9.92 15.50
C TYR A 156 1.39 9.99 15.13
N LEU A 157 0.72 11.12 15.40
CA LEU A 157 -0.67 11.31 15.02
C LEU A 157 -0.82 11.39 13.49
N GLY A 158 0.15 12.03 12.81
CA GLY A 158 0.20 12.05 11.35
C GLY A 158 0.31 10.66 10.73
N ILE A 159 1.16 9.79 11.31
CA ILE A 159 1.28 8.38 10.90
C ILE A 159 -0.05 7.66 11.10
N VAL A 160 -0.60 7.67 12.32
CA VAL A 160 -1.82 6.92 12.65
C VAL A 160 -2.99 7.34 11.76
N VAL A 161 -3.23 8.64 11.59
CA VAL A 161 -4.35 9.13 10.77
C VAL A 161 -4.14 8.77 9.29
N SER A 162 -2.93 8.93 8.76
CA SER A 162 -2.66 8.55 7.38
C SER A 162 -2.81 7.05 7.14
N SER A 163 -2.37 6.21 8.08
CA SER A 163 -2.52 4.76 8.01
C SER A 163 -3.97 4.32 8.11
N LEU A 164 -4.77 4.99 8.95
CA LEU A 164 -6.21 4.70 9.08
C LEU A 164 -6.93 5.02 7.78
N ILE A 165 -6.65 6.19 7.20
CA ILE A 165 -7.18 6.58 5.89
C ILE A 165 -6.74 5.55 4.84
N PHE A 166 -5.46 5.18 4.80
CA PHE A 166 -4.93 4.16 3.89
C PHE A 166 -5.65 2.82 4.03
N GLY A 167 -5.93 2.35 5.25
CA GLY A 167 -6.72 1.14 5.44
C GLY A 167 -8.13 1.28 4.88
N VAL A 168 -8.86 2.33 5.28
CA VAL A 168 -10.27 2.54 4.91
C VAL A 168 -10.50 2.70 3.41
N VAL A 169 -9.59 3.35 2.67
CA VAL A 169 -9.76 3.57 1.22
C VAL A 169 -9.75 2.27 0.41
N HIS A 170 -9.25 1.15 0.95
CA HIS A 170 -9.30 -0.14 0.27
C HIS A 170 -10.72 -0.69 0.14
N GLY A 171 -11.65 -0.27 1.00
CA GLY A 171 -13.07 -0.66 0.91
C GLY A 171 -13.35 -2.15 1.11
N ASN A 172 -12.34 -2.97 1.42
CA ASN A 172 -12.45 -4.40 1.63
C ASN A 172 -12.27 -4.75 3.12
N PRO A 173 -13.30 -5.29 3.82
CA PRO A 173 -13.23 -5.56 5.27
C PRO A 173 -12.03 -6.40 5.68
N ALA A 174 -11.70 -7.46 4.94
CA ALA A 174 -10.53 -8.29 5.20
C ALA A 174 -9.20 -7.51 5.11
N GLN A 175 -9.12 -6.55 4.20
CA GLN A 175 -7.89 -5.79 3.94
C GLN A 175 -7.68 -4.61 4.90
N ILE A 176 -8.75 -3.98 5.39
CA ILE A 176 -8.67 -2.72 6.17
C ILE A 176 -7.74 -2.84 7.40
N PRO A 177 -7.90 -3.82 8.31
CA PRO A 177 -7.06 -3.89 9.52
C PRO A 177 -5.59 -4.12 9.19
N PHE A 178 -5.33 -4.96 8.18
CA PHE A 178 -3.97 -5.28 7.75
C PHE A 178 -3.30 -4.10 7.04
N ALA A 179 -4.01 -3.45 6.11
CA ALA A 179 -3.53 -2.25 5.44
C ALA A 179 -3.25 -1.12 6.43
N PHE A 180 -4.04 -0.98 7.50
CA PHE A 180 -3.73 -0.06 8.60
C PHE A 180 -2.39 -0.39 9.27
N VAL A 181 -2.15 -1.65 9.62
CA VAL A 181 -0.90 -2.11 10.26
C VAL A 181 0.32 -1.94 9.36
N VAL A 182 0.24 -2.40 8.10
CA VAL A 182 1.28 -2.18 7.08
C VAL A 182 1.50 -0.68 6.92
N GLY A 183 0.41 0.10 6.87
CA GLY A 183 0.49 1.53 6.69
C GLY A 183 1.20 2.25 7.83
N MET A 184 1.02 1.81 9.08
CA MET A 184 1.79 2.31 10.22
C MET A 184 3.29 2.03 10.06
N SER A 185 3.65 0.83 9.59
CA SER A 185 5.05 0.44 9.36
C SER A 185 5.72 1.24 8.24
N LEU A 186 5.02 1.41 7.10
CA LEU A 186 5.47 2.26 6.00
C LEU A 186 5.62 3.71 6.45
N GLY A 187 4.62 4.23 7.19
CA GLY A 187 4.63 5.58 7.71
C GLY A 187 5.72 5.84 8.75
N TRP A 188 6.00 4.84 9.61
CA TRP A 188 7.11 4.89 10.55
C TRP A 188 8.47 4.91 9.84
N MET A 189 8.63 4.10 8.80
CA MET A 189 9.85 4.11 7.98
C MET A 189 10.05 5.46 7.27
N TYR A 190 8.97 6.06 6.74
CA TYR A 190 9.03 7.40 6.17
C TYR A 190 9.41 8.45 7.22
N TYR A 191 8.84 8.40 8.43
CA TYR A 191 9.20 9.30 9.53
C TYR A 191 10.69 9.20 9.90
N LEU A 192 11.23 7.99 9.98
CA LEU A 192 12.64 7.75 10.30
C LEU A 192 13.58 8.28 9.22
N THR A 193 13.25 8.02 7.95
CA THR A 193 14.19 8.19 6.84
C THR A 193 14.00 9.46 6.03
N GLY A 194 12.83 10.09 6.11
CA GLY A 194 12.42 11.19 5.24
C GLY A 194 12.31 10.81 3.76
N SER A 195 12.44 9.52 3.43
CA SER A 195 12.46 9.01 2.06
C SER A 195 11.35 8.00 1.83
N LEU A 196 10.74 8.04 0.65
CA LEU A 196 9.73 7.07 0.23
C LEU A 196 10.35 5.74 -0.22
N ILE A 197 11.65 5.69 -0.56
CA ILE A 197 12.27 4.49 -1.16
C ILE A 197 12.12 3.25 -0.26
N PRO A 198 12.40 3.30 1.07
CA PRO A 198 12.20 2.14 1.91
C PRO A 198 10.73 1.69 2.01
N GLY A 199 9.79 2.65 2.05
CA GLY A 199 8.35 2.37 2.06
C GLY A 199 7.87 1.73 0.75
N ILE A 200 8.28 2.28 -0.40
CA ILE A 200 8.00 1.73 -1.73
C ILE A 200 8.54 0.30 -1.82
N LEU A 201 9.78 0.05 -1.37
CA LEU A 201 10.36 -1.29 -1.36
C LEU A 201 9.54 -2.25 -0.49
N MET A 202 9.17 -1.83 0.73
CA MET A 202 8.36 -2.65 1.62
C MET A 202 7.01 -2.99 1.01
N HIS A 203 6.33 -1.99 0.43
CA HIS A 203 5.01 -2.17 -0.17
C HIS A 203 5.08 -3.03 -1.44
N PHE A 204 6.09 -2.84 -2.28
CA PHE A 204 6.40 -3.72 -3.42
C PHE A 204 6.59 -5.17 -2.96
N ILE A 205 7.39 -5.40 -1.92
CA ILE A 205 7.63 -6.76 -1.39
C ILE A 205 6.35 -7.35 -0.83
N ASN A 206 5.58 -6.59 -0.05
CA ASN A 206 4.31 -7.04 0.51
C ASN A 206 3.37 -7.56 -0.58
N ASN A 207 3.12 -6.74 -1.60
CA ASN A 207 2.18 -7.06 -2.66
C ASN A 207 2.76 -8.15 -3.59
N GLY A 208 4.06 -8.07 -3.90
CA GLY A 208 4.76 -9.07 -4.69
C GLY A 208 4.78 -10.45 -4.02
N SER A 209 4.94 -10.51 -2.70
CA SER A 209 4.83 -11.75 -1.94
C SER A 209 3.42 -12.34 -2.01
N SER A 210 2.36 -11.53 -1.92
CA SER A 210 0.99 -12.03 -2.12
C SER A 210 0.78 -12.64 -3.50
N VAL A 211 1.20 -11.94 -4.57
CA VAL A 211 1.10 -12.46 -5.95
C VAL A 211 1.93 -13.73 -6.14
N LEU A 212 3.14 -13.76 -5.59
CA LEU A 212 4.02 -14.93 -5.68
C LEU A 212 3.44 -16.14 -4.94
N LEU A 213 2.92 -15.95 -3.73
CA LEU A 213 2.31 -17.03 -2.95
C LEU A 213 1.05 -17.57 -3.65
N TYR A 214 0.21 -16.69 -4.18
CA TYR A 214 -0.93 -17.08 -5.02
C TYR A 214 -0.48 -17.96 -6.19
N ALA A 215 0.51 -17.51 -6.96
CA ALA A 215 1.02 -18.26 -8.12
C ALA A 215 1.67 -19.61 -7.76
N LEU A 216 2.31 -19.71 -6.60
CA LEU A 216 2.98 -20.95 -6.15
C LEU A 216 2.02 -21.95 -5.48
N SER A 217 0.95 -21.48 -4.86
CA SER A 217 0.02 -22.33 -4.12
C SER A 217 -0.77 -23.29 -5.02
N GLY A 218 -1.11 -22.85 -6.24
CA GLY A 218 -1.99 -23.59 -7.15
C GLY A 218 -3.44 -23.72 -6.67
N ASP A 219 -3.77 -23.16 -5.50
CA ASP A 219 -5.09 -23.14 -4.88
C ASP A 219 -5.38 -21.70 -4.39
N PRO A 220 -6.32 -20.98 -5.02
CA PRO A 220 -6.68 -19.61 -4.62
C PRO A 220 -7.18 -19.49 -3.17
N ASP A 221 -7.65 -20.60 -2.58
CA ASP A 221 -8.11 -20.69 -1.20
C ASP A 221 -7.04 -21.18 -0.22
N ALA A 222 -5.80 -21.37 -0.69
CA ALA A 222 -4.70 -21.76 0.17
C ALA A 222 -4.42 -20.68 1.23
N THR A 223 -4.48 -21.09 2.49
CA THR A 223 -4.17 -20.25 3.65
C THR A 223 -2.91 -20.78 4.34
N MET A 224 -2.30 -19.94 5.18
CA MET A 224 -1.17 -20.35 6.01
C MET A 224 -1.58 -21.49 6.95
N ILE A 225 -2.77 -21.44 7.54
CA ILE A 225 -3.32 -22.50 8.41
C ILE A 225 -3.59 -23.78 7.62
N SER A 226 -4.23 -23.72 6.45
CA SER A 226 -4.49 -24.94 5.65
C SER A 226 -3.21 -25.58 5.14
N SER A 227 -2.18 -24.77 4.84
CA SER A 227 -0.90 -25.25 4.28
C SER A 227 0.06 -25.83 5.33
N LEU A 228 0.07 -25.28 6.55
CA LEU A 228 1.07 -25.61 7.58
C LEU A 228 0.46 -26.29 8.83
N GLY A 229 -0.87 -26.37 8.90
CA GLY A 229 -1.61 -26.74 10.10
C GLY A 229 -1.58 -25.64 11.17
N GLU A 230 -2.50 -25.72 12.12
CA GLU A 230 -2.67 -24.70 13.18
C GLU A 230 -1.38 -24.43 13.96
N ASN A 231 -0.68 -25.49 14.38
CA ASN A 231 0.56 -25.37 15.16
C ASN A 231 1.71 -24.78 14.33
N GLY A 232 1.82 -25.16 13.04
CA GLY A 232 2.85 -24.63 12.14
C GLY A 232 2.62 -23.16 11.84
N ALA A 233 1.37 -22.79 11.55
CA ALA A 233 0.98 -21.40 11.32
C ALA A 233 1.21 -20.54 12.57
N LEU A 234 0.78 -21.00 13.75
CA LEU A 234 1.01 -20.29 15.01
C LEU A 234 2.51 -20.11 15.31
N ALA A 235 3.33 -21.14 15.10
CA ALA A 235 4.78 -21.06 15.33
C ALA A 235 5.45 -20.01 14.42
N LEU A 236 5.07 -19.94 13.15
CA LEU A 236 5.54 -18.91 12.23
C LEU A 236 5.05 -17.51 12.62
N ALA A 237 3.80 -17.37 13.04
CA ALA A 237 3.26 -16.09 13.49
C ALA A 237 4.02 -15.57 14.73
N VAL A 238 4.23 -16.42 15.75
CA VAL A 238 5.00 -16.07 16.95
C VAL A 238 6.44 -15.68 16.58
N SER A 239 7.08 -16.45 15.70
CA SER A 239 8.43 -16.14 15.20
C SER A 239 8.46 -14.80 14.47
N GLY A 240 7.45 -14.53 13.63
CA GLY A 240 7.28 -13.27 12.92
C GLY A 240 7.15 -12.07 13.86
N ILE A 241 6.38 -12.19 14.95
CA ILE A 241 6.25 -11.12 15.97
C ILE A 241 7.60 -10.83 16.63
N VAL A 242 8.31 -11.87 17.08
CA VAL A 242 9.62 -11.73 17.72
C VAL A 242 10.61 -11.04 16.77
N LEU A 243 10.69 -11.51 15.52
CA LEU A 243 11.57 -10.94 14.51
C LEU A 243 11.18 -9.50 14.14
N THR A 244 9.87 -9.18 14.10
CA THR A 244 9.36 -7.81 13.90
C THR A 244 9.89 -6.88 14.99
N VAL A 245 9.82 -7.29 16.26
CA VAL A 245 10.34 -6.49 17.39
C VAL A 245 11.87 -6.33 17.31
N VAL A 246 12.59 -7.39 16.95
CA VAL A 246 14.05 -7.33 16.74
C VAL A 246 14.41 -6.37 15.60
N CYS A 247 13.70 -6.42 14.48
CA CYS A 247 13.87 -5.49 13.36
C CYS A 247 13.65 -4.04 13.79
N ILE A 248 12.56 -3.77 14.53
CA ILE A 248 12.28 -2.42 15.06
C ILE A 248 13.44 -1.92 15.92
N PHE A 249 13.94 -2.77 16.82
CA PHE A 249 15.07 -2.44 17.69
C PHE A 249 16.35 -2.15 16.88
N ILE A 250 16.70 -3.02 15.92
CA ILE A 250 17.90 -2.86 15.08
C ILE A 250 17.80 -1.58 14.24
N ILE A 251 16.67 -1.37 13.56
CA ILE A 251 16.42 -0.18 12.74
C ILE A 251 16.58 1.08 13.59
N ARG A 252 15.93 1.14 14.77
CA ARG A 252 15.91 2.35 15.59
C ARG A 252 17.21 2.61 16.35
N LYS A 253 17.89 1.58 16.84
CA LYS A 253 19.07 1.71 17.72
C LYS A 253 20.40 1.61 16.97
N LYS A 254 20.45 0.83 15.89
CA LYS A 254 21.71 0.57 15.16
C LYS A 254 21.79 1.29 13.81
N ILE A 255 20.69 1.32 13.04
CA ILE A 255 20.72 1.85 11.66
C ILE A 255 20.37 3.34 11.61
N VAL A 256 19.25 3.74 12.21
CA VAL A 256 18.72 5.11 12.22
C VAL A 256 18.73 5.66 13.63
N LYS A 257 19.91 6.07 14.10
CA LYS A 257 20.10 6.61 15.45
C LYS A 257 19.38 7.94 15.64
N GLU A 258 19.45 8.80 14.62
CA GLU A 258 18.82 10.11 14.59
C GLU A 258 17.79 10.14 13.45
N PRO A 259 16.49 10.07 13.78
CA PRO A 259 15.43 10.27 12.79
C PRO A 259 15.51 11.65 12.15
N VAL A 260 14.98 11.77 10.94
CA VAL A 260 14.82 13.07 10.28
C VAL A 260 14.03 14.04 11.17
N GLN A 261 14.49 15.29 11.22
CA GLN A 261 13.79 16.36 11.93
C GLN A 261 12.65 16.91 11.06
N TRP A 262 11.45 16.92 11.61
CA TRP A 262 10.22 17.36 10.94
C TRP A 262 9.81 18.75 11.44
N ASN A 263 10.68 19.74 11.24
CA ASN A 263 10.48 21.15 11.59
C ASN A 263 10.06 22.00 10.37
N GLU A 264 9.44 23.16 10.64
CA GLU A 264 8.87 24.05 9.61
C GLU A 264 9.94 24.68 8.69
N GLU A 265 11.22 24.72 9.05
CA GLU A 265 12.27 25.43 8.29
C GLU A 265 12.73 24.71 7.01
N ASN A 266 12.42 23.43 6.83
CA ASN A 266 12.70 22.71 5.58
C ASN A 266 11.72 23.09 4.43
N ASN A 267 10.99 24.20 4.53
CA ASN A 267 9.80 24.54 3.71
C ASN A 267 9.96 25.60 2.60
N LEU A 268 11.15 26.08 2.22
CA LEU A 268 11.22 27.20 1.25
C LEU A 268 11.59 26.87 -0.20
N GLN A 269 11.61 25.61 -0.62
CA GLN A 269 11.77 25.26 -2.05
C GLN A 269 10.96 24.03 -2.50
N ALA A 270 9.65 24.02 -2.25
CA ALA A 270 8.73 23.09 -2.92
C ALA A 270 7.48 23.85 -3.41
#